data_AF-A0A3S0ZTY8-F1
#
_entry.id   AF-A0A3S0ZTY8-F1
#
_cell.length_a   1.000
_cell.length_b   1.000
_cell.length_c   1.000
_cell.angle_alpha   90.00
_cell.angle_beta   90.00
_cell.angle_gamma   90.00
#
_symmetry.space_group_name_H-M   'P 1'
#
loop_
_entity.id
_entity.type
_entity.pdbx_description
1 polymer ?
#
loop_
_entity_poly.entity_id
_entity_poly.type
_entity_poly.pdbx_seq_one_letter_code
_entity_poly.pdbx_strand_id
1 'polypeptide(L)'
;MTQQALQNLPIDIHYNKLLDWLVNRRHCTQQCQTILTVIRDKILKAKEASQKEDHPNQQILELLSIPQLNYFQVKQLFEHLKSTDAGKKNLIGQFSNQSMK
;
A
#
# COMPACT_ATOMS: atom_id res chain seq x y z
N MET A 1 14.04 -15.99 -34.25
CA MET A 1 13.99 -15.20 -33.00
C MET A 1 13.60 -16.13 -31.87
N THR A 2 14.37 -16.21 -30.79
CA THR A 2 14.09 -17.12 -29.67
C THR A 2 12.83 -16.68 -28.94
N GLN A 3 12.03 -17.63 -28.46
CA GLN A 3 10.73 -17.38 -27.83
C GLN A 3 10.82 -16.45 -26.60
N GLN A 4 11.99 -16.39 -25.97
CA GLN A 4 12.30 -15.48 -24.85
C GLN A 4 12.40 -14.00 -25.28
N ALA A 5 12.83 -13.70 -26.50
CA ALA A 5 12.94 -12.33 -26.99
C ALA A 5 11.56 -11.66 -27.16
N LEU A 6 10.52 -12.47 -27.44
CA LEU A 6 9.13 -12.02 -27.56
C LEU A 6 8.49 -11.65 -26.21
N GLN A 7 8.91 -12.28 -25.11
CA GLN A 7 8.37 -12.01 -23.76
C GLN A 7 8.88 -10.69 -23.16
N ASN A 8 10.02 -10.20 -23.64
CA ASN A 8 10.66 -8.97 -23.15
C ASN A 8 10.36 -7.74 -24.02
N LEU A 9 9.44 -7.85 -24.98
CA LEU A 9 9.08 -6.73 -25.83
C LEU A 9 8.31 -5.68 -25.00
N PRO A 10 8.70 -4.39 -25.02
CA PRO A 10 7.92 -3.36 -24.37
C PRO A 10 6.52 -3.28 -25.01
N ILE A 11 5.50 -3.17 -24.17
CA ILE A 11 4.13 -2.95 -24.62
C ILE A 11 3.93 -1.44 -24.73
N ASP A 12 3.75 -0.96 -25.95
CA ASP A 12 3.32 0.41 -26.19
C ASP A 12 1.80 0.51 -26.04
N ILE A 13 1.35 1.33 -25.09
CA ILE A 13 -0.06 1.50 -24.77
C ILE A 13 -0.34 2.93 -24.35
N HIS A 14 -1.39 3.51 -24.94
CA HIS A 14 -1.91 4.79 -24.50
C HIS A 14 -2.41 4.70 -23.06
N TYR A 15 -2.02 5.66 -22.23
CA TYR A 15 -2.34 5.68 -20.80
C TYR A 15 -3.83 5.45 -20.49
N ASN A 16 -4.73 6.08 -21.27
CA ASN A 16 -6.18 5.93 -21.11
C ASN A 16 -6.73 4.54 -21.46
N LYS A 17 -5.95 3.68 -22.12
CA LYS A 17 -6.32 2.30 -22.47
C LYS A 17 -5.70 1.25 -21.54
N LEU A 18 -4.82 1.66 -20.63
CA LEU A 18 -4.11 0.74 -19.75
C LEU A 18 -5.06 -0.14 -18.92
N LEU A 19 -6.10 0.46 -18.31
CA LEU A 19 -7.07 -0.28 -17.51
C LEU A 19 -7.82 -1.32 -18.36
N ASP A 20 -8.35 -0.89 -19.51
CA ASP A 20 -9.07 -1.78 -20.44
C ASP A 20 -8.18 -2.96 -20.89
N TRP A 21 -6.91 -2.68 -21.18
CA TRP A 21 -5.94 -3.68 -21.59
C TRP A 21 -5.62 -4.69 -20.48
N LEU A 22 -5.46 -4.22 -19.24
CA LEU A 22 -5.25 -5.07 -18.07
C LEU A 22 -6.47 -5.98 -17.79
N VAL A 23 -7.68 -5.44 -17.93
CA VAL A 23 -8.93 -6.18 -17.75
C VAL A 23 -9.11 -7.24 -18.83
N ASN A 24 -8.88 -6.88 -20.10
CA ASN A 24 -9.00 -7.79 -21.23
C ASN A 24 -8.10 -9.04 -21.07
N ARG A 25 -6.89 -8.84 -20.55
CA ARG A 25 -5.91 -9.91 -20.29
C ARG A 25 -6.08 -10.62 -18.95
N ARG A 26 -7.14 -10.28 -18.19
CA ARG A 26 -7.44 -10.86 -16.86
C ARG A 26 -6.36 -10.61 -15.80
N HIS A 27 -5.53 -9.58 -15.98
CA HIS A 27 -4.61 -9.11 -14.93
C HIS A 27 -5.36 -8.33 -13.84
N CYS A 28 -6.45 -7.66 -14.21
CA CYS A 28 -7.36 -6.98 -13.30
C CYS A 28 -8.80 -7.40 -13.57
N THR A 29 -9.65 -7.39 -12.54
CA THR A 29 -11.09 -7.58 -12.70
C THR A 29 -11.78 -6.25 -12.98
N GLN A 30 -13.00 -6.26 -13.50
CA GLN A 30 -13.81 -5.04 -13.65
C GLN A 30 -14.07 -4.33 -12.31
N GLN A 31 -14.03 -5.08 -11.21
CA GLN A 31 -14.19 -4.56 -9.85
C GLN A 31 -12.89 -4.00 -9.25
N CYS A 32 -11.75 -4.08 -9.98
CA CYS A 32 -10.45 -3.69 -9.46
C CYS A 32 -10.44 -2.23 -8.98
N GLN A 33 -11.05 -1.31 -9.73
CA GLN A 33 -11.14 0.08 -9.31
C GLN A 33 -11.89 0.25 -7.98
N THR A 34 -13.03 -0.45 -7.81
CA THR A 34 -13.82 -0.43 -6.58
C THR A 34 -13.02 -0.98 -5.40
N ILE A 35 -12.31 -2.10 -5.60
CA ILE A 35 -11.45 -2.71 -4.58
C ILE A 35 -10.33 -1.74 -4.18
N LEU A 36 -9.67 -1.11 -5.16
CA LEU A 36 -8.61 -0.15 -4.92
C LEU A 36 -9.11 1.09 -4.16
N THR A 37 -10.33 1.56 -4.43
CA THR A 37 -10.95 2.66 -3.67
C THR A 37 -11.14 2.28 -2.20
N VAL A 38 -11.65 1.08 -1.92
CA VAL A 38 -11.81 0.59 -0.54
C VAL A 38 -10.45 0.46 0.16
N ILE A 39 -9.43 -0.02 -0.54
CA ILE A 39 -8.07 -0.11 0.01
C ILE A 39 -7.51 1.28 0.32
N ARG A 40 -7.71 2.27 -0.55
CA ARG A 40 -7.28 3.66 -0.32
C ARG A 40 -7.96 4.27 0.90
N ASP A 41 -9.27 4.06 1.06
CA ASP A 41 -10.02 4.53 2.23
C ASP A 41 -9.48 3.92 3.53
N LYS A 42 -9.19 2.61 3.54
CA LYS A 42 -8.56 1.94 4.68
C LYS A 42 -7.18 2.51 5.01
N ILE A 43 -6.35 2.77 4.00
CA ILE A 43 -5.03 3.38 4.18
C ILE A 43 -5.14 4.78 4.77
N LEU A 44 -6.07 5.61 4.26
CA LEU A 44 -6.29 6.96 4.78
C LEU A 44 -6.73 6.94 6.25
N LYS A 45 -7.69 6.08 6.60
CA LYS A 45 -8.13 5.90 7.99
C LYS A 45 -7.01 5.44 8.91
N ALA A 46 -6.21 4.46 8.47
CA ALA A 46 -5.07 3.98 9.24
C ALA A 46 -4.01 5.08 9.43
N LYS A 47 -3.72 5.85 8.38
CA LYS A 47 -2.81 7.00 8.43
C LYS A 47 -3.29 8.05 9.45
N GLU A 48 -4.57 8.43 9.39
CA GLU A 48 -5.17 9.39 10.32
C GLU A 48 -5.11 8.89 11.77
N ALA A 49 -5.31 7.58 12.00
CA ALA A 49 -5.15 6.98 13.32
C ALA A 49 -3.70 7.07 13.80
N SER A 50 -2.73 6.74 12.94
CA SER A 50 -1.31 6.82 13.26
C SER A 50 -0.85 8.26 13.54
N GLN A 51 -1.41 9.26 12.86
CA GLN A 51 -1.08 10.67 13.11
C GLN A 51 -1.52 11.19 14.48
N LYS A 52 -2.52 10.56 15.10
CA LYS A 52 -2.99 10.94 16.45
C LYS A 52 -2.11 10.36 17.56
N GLU A 53 -1.25 9.41 17.23
CA GLU A 53 -0.30 8.81 18.16
C GLU A 53 1.00 9.61 18.16
N ASP A 54 1.60 9.79 19.33
CA ASP A 54 2.89 10.44 19.46
C ASP A 54 4.00 9.44 19.08
N HIS A 55 4.66 9.66 17.94
CA HIS A 55 5.71 8.78 17.41
C HIS A 55 7.09 9.39 17.64
N PRO A 56 7.98 8.75 18.42
CA PRO A 56 9.35 9.25 18.61
C PRO A 56 10.24 9.07 17.37
N ASN A 57 9.81 8.27 16.39
CA ASN A 57 10.58 8.01 15.16
C ASN A 57 10.28 9.05 14.07
N GLN A 58 11.28 9.86 13.74
CA GLN A 58 11.19 10.89 12.70
C GLN A 58 10.79 10.34 11.32
N GLN A 59 11.21 9.13 10.95
CA GLN A 59 10.87 8.51 9.66
C GLN A 59 9.37 8.23 9.55
N ILE A 60 8.70 7.92 10.67
CA ILE A 60 7.25 7.74 10.71
C ILE A 60 6.57 9.09 10.47
N LEU A 61 7.04 10.15 11.14
CA LEU A 61 6.49 11.51 10.98
C LEU A 61 6.65 12.02 9.54
N GLU A 62 7.81 11.78 8.92
CA GLU A 62 8.06 12.12 7.52
C GLU A 62 7.09 11.39 6.58
N LEU A 63 6.92 10.07 6.74
CA LEU A 63 5.97 9.30 5.93
C LEU A 63 4.52 9.76 6.15
N LEU A 64 4.12 10.08 7.38
CA LEU A 64 2.78 10.58 7.68
C LEU A 64 2.52 11.99 7.12
N SER A 65 3.57 12.78 6.86
CA SER A 65 3.43 14.10 6.22
C SER A 65 3.03 14.02 4.75
N ILE A 66 3.28 12.88 4.08
CA ILE A 66 3.03 12.71 2.65
C ILE A 66 1.51 12.71 2.36
N PRO A 67 0.97 13.60 1.51
CA PRO A 67 -0.48 13.74 1.32
C PRO A 67 -1.18 12.45 0.89
N GLN A 68 -0.62 11.72 -0.08
CA GLN A 68 -1.14 10.45 -0.58
C GLN A 68 -0.04 9.40 -0.57
N LEU A 69 -0.21 8.39 0.27
CA LEU A 69 0.74 7.28 0.36
C LEU A 69 0.50 6.29 -0.79
N ASN A 70 1.56 5.99 -1.51
CA ASN A 70 1.60 4.87 -2.45
C ASN A 70 1.97 3.56 -1.73
N TYR A 71 1.87 2.44 -2.45
CA TYR A 71 2.16 1.11 -1.91
C TYR A 71 3.53 1.02 -1.21
N PHE A 72 4.59 1.56 -1.80
CA PHE A 72 5.95 1.48 -1.25
C PHE A 72 6.09 2.29 0.03
N GLN A 73 5.42 3.44 0.12
CA GLN A 73 5.43 4.28 1.30
C GLN A 73 4.60 3.66 2.43
N VAL A 74 3.43 3.09 2.12
CA VAL A 74 2.64 2.31 3.10
C VAL A 74 3.44 1.13 3.63
N LYS A 75 4.16 0.42 2.76
CA LYS A 75 5.02 -0.69 3.17
C LYS A 75 6.14 -0.24 4.11
N GLN A 76 6.83 0.85 3.78
CA GLN A 76 7.87 1.40 4.65
C GLN A 76 7.31 1.86 6.00
N LEU A 77 6.18 2.56 5.99
CA LEU A 77 5.49 3.00 7.20
C LEU A 77 5.13 1.80 8.09
N PHE A 78 4.61 0.73 7.51
CA PHE A 78 4.29 -0.50 8.22
C PHE A 78 5.51 -1.15 8.87
N GLU A 79 6.63 -1.27 8.15
CA GLU A 79 7.88 -1.83 8.71
C GLU A 79 8.43 -0.95 9.85
N HIS A 80 8.38 0.38 9.70
CA HIS A 80 8.78 1.30 10.76
C HIS A 80 7.88 1.19 11.98
N LEU A 81 6.55 1.21 11.82
CA LEU A 81 5.58 1.04 12.90
C LEU A 81 5.80 -0.28 13.65
N LYS A 82 6.05 -1.36 12.91
CA LYS A 82 6.37 -2.69 13.47
C LYS A 82 7.67 -2.70 14.27
N SER A 83 8.68 -1.92 13.86
CA SER A 83 9.96 -1.81 14.56
C SER A 83 9.90 -0.91 15.80
N THR A 84 8.99 0.07 15.82
CA THR A 84 8.72 0.95 16.97
C THR A 84 7.77 0.34 18.00
N ASP A 85 7.08 -0.76 17.66
CA ASP A 85 6.45 -1.60 18.67
C ASP A 85 7.57 -2.25 19.50
N ALA A 86 7.90 -1.62 20.62
CA ALA A 86 8.57 -2.26 21.73
C ALA A 86 7.67 -3.37 22.30
N GLY A 87 7.52 -4.46 21.55
CA GLY A 87 7.15 -5.80 21.99
C GLY A 87 5.94 -5.93 22.91
N LYS A 88 4.85 -5.18 22.73
CA LYS A 88 3.63 -5.47 23.49
C LYS A 88 2.46 -5.76 22.58
N LYS A 89 2.50 -6.97 22.04
CA LYS A 89 1.26 -7.71 21.79
C LYS A 89 0.55 -7.91 23.13
N ASN A 90 -0.76 -7.71 23.15
CA ASN A 90 -1.59 -8.02 24.32
C ASN A 90 -1.41 -9.52 24.65
N LEU A 91 -1.83 -9.99 25.83
CA LEU A 91 -1.79 -11.44 26.19
C LEU A 91 -2.43 -12.38 25.13
N ILE A 92 -3.25 -11.82 24.23
CA ILE A 92 -4.00 -12.50 23.16
C ILE A 92 -3.33 -12.31 21.77
N GLY A 93 -2.12 -11.75 21.69
CA GLY A 93 -1.35 -11.66 20.44
C GLY A 93 -1.74 -10.52 19.47
N GLN A 94 -2.69 -9.66 19.84
CA GLN A 94 -3.08 -8.49 19.04
C GLN A 94 -2.07 -7.35 19.22
N PHE A 95 -1.89 -6.53 18.18
CA PHE A 95 -1.11 -5.30 18.31
C PHE A 95 -1.87 -4.29 19.17
N SER A 96 -1.15 -3.63 20.08
CA SER A 96 -1.73 -2.63 20.98
C SER A 96 -1.95 -1.27 20.30
N ASN A 97 -1.27 -1.01 19.18
CA ASN A 97 -1.47 0.15 18.33
C ASN A 97 -2.82 0.08 17.57
N GLN A 98 -3.63 1.14 17.64
CA GLN A 98 -4.96 1.21 16.99
C GLN A 98 -4.87 1.11 15.46
N SER A 99 -3.75 1.53 14.89
CA SER A 99 -3.45 1.49 13.45
C SER A 99 -2.98 0.11 12.97
N MET A 100 -2.57 -0.77 13.90
CA MET A 100 -2.14 -2.15 13.62
C MET A 100 -3.16 -3.21 14.05
N LYS A 101 -4.29 -2.80 14.66
CA LYS A 101 -5.47 -3.64 14.89
C LYS A 101 -6.17 -3.97 13.58
#